data_AF-A0A0U3MDI6-F1
#
_entry.id   AF-A0A0U3MDI6-F1
#
_cell.length_a   1.000
_cell.length_b   1.000
_cell.length_c   1.000
_cell.angle_alpha   90.00
_cell.angle_beta   90.00
_cell.angle_gamma   90.00
#
_symmetry.space_group_name_H-M   'P 1'
#
loop_
_entity.id
_entity.type
_entity.pdbx_description
1 polymer ?
#
loop_
_entity_poly.entity_id
_entity_poly.type
_entity_poly.pdbx_seq_one_letter_code
_entity_poly.pdbx_strand_id
1 'polypeptide(L)'
;MRKHCHRRPRELVNPLTRMQVAPKAKRDRVMLTFHTALEAIAAGQHPGEEEWRSLSDAINTLETMVLMGKLLDHEVMPLVDQSIAAMVGAAKRYRAGQGMRLDGPGLIALRQVIDVYDQCLQGFTEAEMAKAQQETQNRLNALLRAKTKPANLVMV
;
A
#
# COMPACT_ATOMS: atom_id res chain seq x y z
N MET A 1 -23.19 -41.21 -24.30
CA MET A 1 -23.09 -40.62 -22.94
C MET A 1 -22.43 -39.24 -23.04
N ARG A 2 -23.13 -38.14 -22.72
CA ARG A 2 -22.52 -36.81 -22.62
C ARG A 2 -22.07 -36.57 -21.18
N LYS A 3 -20.79 -36.27 -20.96
CA LYS A 3 -20.25 -35.91 -19.64
C LYS A 3 -20.90 -34.60 -19.18
N HIS A 4 -21.73 -34.64 -18.14
CA HIS A 4 -22.25 -33.44 -17.49
C HIS A 4 -21.16 -32.81 -16.61
N CYS A 5 -20.67 -31.64 -17.00
CA CYS A 5 -19.80 -30.82 -16.16
C CYS A 5 -20.64 -30.18 -15.04
N HIS A 6 -20.35 -30.51 -13.78
CA HIS A 6 -20.91 -29.83 -12.61
C HIS A 6 -20.28 -28.44 -12.47
N ARG A 7 -20.73 -27.47 -13.26
CA ARG A 7 -20.33 -26.07 -13.09
C ARG A 7 -21.26 -25.44 -12.06
N ARG A 8 -20.71 -25.04 -10.90
CA ARG A 8 -21.47 -24.20 -9.95
C ARG A 8 -21.83 -22.88 -10.66
N PRO A 9 -23.12 -22.49 -10.69
CA PRO A 9 -23.51 -21.17 -11.18
C PRO A 9 -22.79 -20.11 -10.34
N ARG A 10 -22.14 -19.15 -11.00
CA ARG A 10 -21.62 -17.98 -10.27
C ARG A 10 -22.81 -17.17 -9.79
N GLU A 11 -22.79 -16.81 -8.51
CA GLU A 11 -23.76 -15.90 -7.95
C GLU A 11 -23.70 -14.55 -8.69
N LEU A 12 -24.84 -14.12 -9.22
CA LEU A 12 -24.99 -12.85 -9.92
C LEU A 12 -24.99 -11.73 -8.88
N VAL A 13 -23.81 -11.26 -8.53
CA VAL A 13 -23.65 -10.06 -7.71
C VAL A 13 -24.13 -8.86 -8.52
N ASN A 14 -24.98 -8.01 -7.92
CA ASN A 14 -25.46 -6.77 -8.55
C ASN A 14 -24.25 -5.92 -9.00
N PRO A 15 -24.16 -5.57 -10.31
CA PRO A 15 -23.02 -4.82 -10.83
C PRO A 15 -22.88 -3.44 -10.19
N LEU A 16 -23.99 -2.80 -9.80
CA LEU A 16 -23.97 -1.47 -9.17
C LEU A 16 -23.29 -1.51 -7.81
N THR A 17 -23.45 -2.61 -7.05
CA THR A 17 -22.79 -2.77 -5.76
C THR A 17 -21.26 -2.80 -5.89
N ARG A 18 -20.72 -3.27 -7.03
CA ARG A 18 -19.27 -3.27 -7.29
C ARG A 18 -18.72 -1.91 -7.70
N MET A 19 -19.60 -0.99 -8.10
CA MET A 19 -19.22 0.36 -8.54
C MET A 19 -19.32 1.39 -7.40
N GLN A 20 -19.54 0.93 -6.17
CA GLN A 20 -19.61 1.80 -5.01
C GLN A 20 -18.23 1.95 -4.34
N VAL A 21 -17.98 3.15 -3.82
CA VAL A 21 -16.89 3.38 -2.88
C VAL A 21 -17.16 2.62 -1.58
N ALA A 22 -16.10 2.35 -0.82
CA ALA A 22 -16.26 1.68 0.47
C ALA A 22 -17.15 2.52 1.43
N PRO A 23 -17.94 1.87 2.30
CA PRO A 23 -18.74 2.58 3.32
C PRO A 23 -17.86 3.53 4.14
N LYS A 24 -18.40 4.70 4.51
CA LYS A 24 -17.66 5.74 5.22
C LYS A 24 -16.93 5.22 6.46
N ALA A 25 -17.59 4.42 7.30
CA ALA A 25 -16.98 3.84 8.50
C ALA A 25 -15.74 2.99 8.20
N LYS A 26 -15.70 2.28 7.06
CA LYS A 26 -14.54 1.50 6.63
C LYS A 26 -13.39 2.40 6.19
N ARG A 27 -13.69 3.47 5.45
CA ARG A 27 -12.71 4.47 5.02
C ARG A 27 -12.10 5.20 6.22
N ASP A 28 -12.97 5.69 7.12
CA ASP A 28 -12.56 6.39 8.34
C ASP A 28 -11.65 5.50 9.22
N ARG A 29 -11.92 4.19 9.31
CA ARG A 29 -11.06 3.25 10.04
C ARG A 29 -9.66 3.14 9.44
N VAL A 30 -9.55 3.02 8.12
CA VAL A 30 -8.25 2.95 7.43
C VAL A 30 -7.48 4.25 7.63
N MET A 31 -8.15 5.39 7.45
CA MET A 31 -7.54 6.70 7.62
C MET A 31 -7.09 6.94 9.06
N LEU A 32 -7.90 6.52 10.05
CA LEU A 32 -7.52 6.60 11.46
C LEU A 32 -6.24 5.83 11.72
N THR A 33 -6.09 4.60 11.20
CA THR A 33 -4.86 3.81 11.35
C THR A 33 -3.63 4.56 10.82
N PHE A 34 -3.71 5.15 9.62
CA PHE A 34 -2.58 5.90 9.05
C PHE A 34 -2.24 7.16 9.84
N HIS A 35 -3.24 7.94 10.25
CA HIS A 35 -3.00 9.11 11.07
C HIS A 35 -2.41 8.75 12.43
N THR A 36 -2.93 7.73 13.11
CA THR A 36 -2.38 7.28 14.39
C THR A 36 -0.95 6.77 14.27
N ALA A 37 -0.63 6.05 13.18
CA ALA A 37 0.73 5.57 12.92
C ALA A 37 1.71 6.73 12.69
N LEU A 38 1.30 7.72 11.88
CA LEU A 38 2.13 8.90 11.62
C LEU A 38 2.35 9.74 12.88
N GLU A 39 1.31 9.96 13.68
CA GLU A 39 1.42 10.68 14.96
C GLU A 39 2.32 9.93 15.95
N ALA A 40 2.21 8.60 16.06
CA ALA A 40 3.10 7.81 16.93
C ALA A 40 4.57 7.98 16.54
N ILE A 41 4.87 7.91 15.23
CA ILE A 41 6.23 8.12 14.71
C ILE A 41 6.70 9.56 14.93
N ALA A 42 5.83 10.56 14.71
CA ALA A 42 6.16 11.97 14.85
C ALA A 42 6.41 12.38 16.31
N ALA A 43 5.57 11.91 17.24
CA ALA A 43 5.70 12.18 18.67
C ALA A 43 6.90 11.46 19.31
N GLY A 44 7.54 10.54 18.59
CA GLY A 44 8.70 9.78 19.08
C GLY A 44 8.36 8.77 20.16
N GLN A 45 7.08 8.41 20.32
CA GLN A 45 6.64 7.27 21.12
C GLN A 45 7.06 6.01 20.38
N HIS A 46 7.96 5.20 20.92
CA HIS A 46 8.56 4.01 20.29
C HIS A 46 7.57 3.25 19.36
N PRO A 47 7.50 3.62 18.07
CA PRO A 47 6.47 3.09 17.19
C PRO A 47 6.85 1.65 16.87
N GLY A 48 5.88 0.75 16.96
CA GLY A 48 6.06 -0.66 16.67
C GLY A 48 6.16 -0.93 15.17
N GLU A 49 6.39 -2.19 14.82
CA GLU A 49 6.47 -2.60 13.42
C GLU A 49 5.18 -2.35 12.64
N GLU A 50 4.02 -2.38 13.30
CA GLU A 50 2.72 -2.21 12.66
C GLU A 50 2.47 -0.77 12.19
N GLU A 51 2.94 0.24 12.93
CA GLU A 51 2.84 1.64 12.51
C GLU A 51 3.66 1.88 11.23
N TRP A 52 4.89 1.37 11.19
CA TRP A 52 5.74 1.46 10.00
C TRP A 52 5.18 0.67 8.83
N ARG A 53 4.61 -0.52 9.08
CA ARG A 53 3.95 -1.33 8.05
C ARG A 53 2.76 -0.60 7.47
N SER A 54 1.90 -0.02 8.31
CA SER A 54 0.72 0.72 7.87
C SER A 54 1.06 1.88 6.94
N LEU A 55 2.09 2.68 7.27
CA LEU A 55 2.54 3.76 6.39
C LEU A 55 3.19 3.23 5.10
N SER A 56 3.95 2.14 5.19
CA SER A 56 4.54 1.51 4.01
C SER A 56 3.46 0.99 3.05
N ASP A 57 2.38 0.40 3.58
CA ASP A 57 1.27 -0.10 2.78
C ASP A 57 0.53 1.02 2.06
N ALA A 58 0.37 2.20 2.69
CA ALA A 58 -0.18 3.38 2.04
C ALA A 58 0.65 3.81 0.82
N ILE A 59 1.97 3.96 1.00
CA ILE A 59 2.91 4.31 -0.09
C ILE A 59 2.85 3.27 -1.21
N ASN A 60 2.98 1.99 -0.86
CA ASN A 60 3.02 0.89 -1.82
C ASN A 60 1.71 0.76 -2.63
N THR A 61 0.58 1.06 -2.00
CA THR A 61 -0.73 1.06 -2.67
C THR A 61 -0.79 2.22 -3.67
N LEU A 62 -0.40 3.44 -3.30
CA LEU A 62 -0.38 4.58 -4.22
C LEU A 62 0.55 4.35 -5.42
N GLU A 63 1.75 3.82 -5.17
CA GLU A 63 2.68 3.43 -6.22
C GLU A 63 2.01 2.44 -7.20
N THR A 64 1.33 1.42 -6.67
CA THR A 64 0.63 0.43 -7.48
C THR A 64 -0.55 1.04 -8.25
N MET A 65 -1.25 2.02 -7.68
CA MET A 65 -2.31 2.74 -8.37
C MET A 65 -1.80 3.56 -9.55
N VAL A 66 -0.61 4.17 -9.43
CA VAL A 66 0.08 4.81 -10.57
C VAL A 66 0.40 3.77 -11.65
N LEU A 67 1.00 2.64 -11.28
CA LEU A 67 1.34 1.57 -12.22
C LEU A 67 0.10 0.96 -12.92
N MET A 68 -1.04 0.97 -12.26
CA MET A 68 -2.33 0.55 -12.83
C MET A 68 -2.96 1.62 -13.74
N GLY A 69 -2.35 2.79 -13.89
CA GLY A 69 -2.87 3.92 -14.67
C GLY A 69 -4.08 4.61 -14.01
N LYS A 70 -4.25 4.47 -12.69
CA LYS A 70 -5.34 5.11 -11.93
C LYS A 70 -4.98 6.51 -11.43
N LEU A 71 -3.69 6.75 -11.22
CA LEU A 71 -3.15 8.04 -10.79
C LEU A 71 -2.16 8.55 -11.84
N LEU A 72 -2.00 9.86 -11.92
CA LEU A 72 -1.05 10.50 -12.83
C LEU A 72 0.38 10.34 -12.28
N ASP A 73 1.22 9.70 -13.07
CA ASP A 73 2.60 9.36 -12.69
C ASP A 73 3.42 10.58 -12.27
N HIS A 74 3.42 11.63 -13.09
CA HIS A 74 4.18 12.86 -12.83
C HIS A 74 3.72 13.66 -11.59
N GLU A 75 2.50 13.41 -11.10
CA GLU A 75 1.98 14.09 -9.90
C GLU A 75 2.27 13.28 -8.63
N VAL A 76 2.11 11.95 -8.69
CA VAL A 76 2.13 11.09 -7.49
C VAL A 76 3.47 10.41 -7.28
N MET A 77 4.19 10.02 -8.34
CA MET A 77 5.44 9.28 -8.21
C MET A 77 6.55 10.07 -7.50
N PRO A 78 6.75 11.39 -7.76
CA PRO A 78 7.72 12.18 -7.00
C PRO A 78 7.45 12.19 -5.49
N LEU A 79 6.18 12.15 -5.09
CA LEU A 79 5.77 12.09 -3.69
C LEU A 79 6.03 10.71 -3.09
N VAL A 80 5.76 9.64 -3.84
CA VAL A 80 6.09 8.26 -3.45
C VAL A 80 7.59 8.11 -3.24
N ASP A 81 8.41 8.59 -4.18
CA ASP A 81 9.87 8.51 -4.11
C ASP A 81 10.44 9.25 -2.88
N GLN A 82 9.94 10.46 -2.61
CA GLN A 82 10.30 11.23 -1.41
C GLN A 82 9.93 10.47 -0.12
N SER A 83 8.75 9.88 -0.09
CA SER A 83 8.27 9.11 1.06
C SER A 83 9.10 7.84 1.28
N ILE A 84 9.46 7.12 0.22
CA ILE A 84 10.35 5.96 0.28
C ILE A 84 11.73 6.38 0.79
N ALA A 85 12.29 7.48 0.28
CA ALA A 85 13.58 7.99 0.70
C ALA A 85 13.59 8.31 2.22
N ALA A 86 12.53 8.94 2.73
CA ALA A 86 12.37 9.23 4.14
C ALA A 86 12.29 7.95 5.00
N MET A 87 11.48 6.97 4.59
CA MET A 87 11.35 5.67 5.27
C MET A 87 12.68 4.90 5.30
N VAL A 88 13.41 4.90 4.19
CA VAL A 88 14.75 4.30 4.10
C VAL A 88 15.76 5.04 4.98
N GLY A 89 15.70 6.37 5.03
CA GLY A 89 16.52 7.19 5.92
C GLY A 89 16.30 6.84 7.40
N ALA A 90 15.03 6.76 7.83
CA ALA A 90 14.67 6.34 9.18
C ALA A 90 15.18 4.93 9.51
N ALA A 91 15.03 3.97 8.59
CA ALA A 91 15.52 2.61 8.76
C ALA A 91 17.06 2.53 8.85
N LYS A 92 17.79 3.32 8.06
CA LYS A 92 19.26 3.41 8.13
C LYS A 92 19.72 3.93 9.49
N ARG A 93 19.09 4.98 10.01
CA ARG A 93 19.36 5.52 11.36
C ARG A 93 19.15 4.46 12.43
N TYR A 94 18.03 3.74 12.34
CA TYR A 94 17.72 2.65 13.28
C TYR A 94 18.77 1.55 13.29
N ARG A 95 19.20 1.11 12.10
CA ARG A 95 20.30 0.12 11.97
C ARG A 95 21.64 0.62 12.49
N ALA A 96 21.85 1.93 12.52
CA ALA A 96 23.03 2.56 13.12
C ALA A 96 22.91 2.75 14.65
N GLY A 97 21.89 2.18 15.29
CA GLY A 97 21.66 2.28 16.74
C GLY A 97 21.00 3.59 17.18
N GLN A 98 20.54 4.42 16.24
CA GLN A 98 19.78 5.63 16.54
C GLN A 98 18.28 5.33 16.58
N GLY A 99 17.46 6.29 17.01
CA GLY A 99 16.00 6.15 16.93
C GLY A 99 15.51 6.08 15.48
N MET A 100 14.54 5.20 15.22
CA MET A 100 13.81 5.13 13.95
C MET A 100 12.84 6.32 13.91
N ARG A 101 13.28 7.44 13.35
CA ARG A 101 12.52 8.70 13.27
C ARG A 101 12.64 9.28 11.87
N LEU A 102 11.56 9.93 11.45
CA LEU A 102 11.50 10.72 10.24
C LEU A 102 12.06 12.12 10.48
N ASP A 103 12.59 12.73 9.43
CA ASP A 103 12.92 14.14 9.41
C ASP A 103 11.69 15.00 9.04
N GLY A 104 11.82 16.32 9.16
CA GLY A 104 10.73 17.26 8.86
C GLY A 104 10.16 17.08 7.44
N PRO A 105 11.00 17.07 6.39
CA PRO A 105 10.54 16.80 5.03
C PRO A 105 9.85 15.44 4.87
N GLY A 106 10.37 14.37 5.49
CA GLY A 106 9.76 13.05 5.45
C GLY A 106 8.38 13.00 6.11
N LEU A 107 8.17 13.73 7.21
CA LEU A 107 6.86 13.86 7.85
C LEU A 107 5.84 14.57 6.94
N ILE A 108 6.28 15.62 6.23
CA ILE A 108 5.43 16.36 5.28
C ILE A 108 5.04 15.45 4.10
N ALA A 109 6.01 14.73 3.53
CA ALA A 109 5.76 13.81 2.42
C ALA A 109 4.77 12.71 2.81
N LEU A 110 4.93 12.10 3.99
CA LEU A 110 4.00 11.08 4.46
C LEU A 110 2.60 11.63 4.75
N ARG A 111 2.47 12.86 5.24
CA ARG A 111 1.15 13.51 5.39
C ARG A 111 0.46 13.64 4.03
N GLN A 112 1.19 14.10 3.02
CA GLN A 112 0.67 14.22 1.65
C GLN A 112 0.29 12.86 1.06
N VAL A 113 1.06 11.80 1.32
CA VAL A 113 0.68 10.42 0.94
C VAL A 113 -0.65 10.03 1.55
N ILE A 114 -0.86 10.30 2.84
CA ILE A 114 -2.12 10.00 3.52
C ILE A 114 -3.28 10.80 2.90
N ASP A 115 -3.06 12.07 2.57
CA ASP A 115 -4.09 12.93 1.95
C ASP A 115 -4.47 12.42 0.55
N VAL A 116 -3.49 12.02 -0.27
CA VAL A 116 -3.75 11.41 -1.59
C VAL A 116 -4.46 10.06 -1.43
N TYR A 117 -4.12 9.28 -0.42
CA TYR A 117 -4.81 8.02 -0.14
C TYR A 117 -6.28 8.24 0.24
N ASP A 118 -6.60 9.26 1.06
CA ASP A 118 -7.99 9.62 1.38
C ASP A 118 -8.77 10.00 0.12
N GLN A 119 -8.18 10.82 -0.75
CA GLN A 119 -8.77 11.16 -2.05
C GLN A 119 -9.04 9.90 -2.88
N CYS A 120 -8.13 8.93 -2.86
CA CYS A 120 -8.33 7.64 -3.54
C CYS A 120 -9.52 6.87 -2.94
N LEU A 121 -9.64 6.81 -1.61
CA LEU A 121 -10.78 6.16 -0.95
C LEU A 121 -12.12 6.85 -1.24
N GLN A 122 -12.10 8.16 -1.52
CA GLN A 122 -13.29 8.94 -1.88
C GLN A 122 -13.64 8.83 -3.37
N GLY A 123 -12.64 8.68 -4.24
CA GLY A 123 -12.81 8.71 -5.70
C GLY A 123 -12.93 7.33 -6.36
N PHE A 124 -12.30 6.29 -5.80
CA PHE A 124 -12.28 4.95 -6.39
C PHE A 124 -13.22 3.98 -5.69
N THR A 125 -13.71 3.03 -6.47
CA THR A 125 -14.59 1.98 -5.97
C THR A 125 -13.84 1.06 -5.00
N GLU A 126 -14.56 0.41 -4.09
CA GLU A 126 -13.97 -0.54 -3.16
C GLU A 126 -13.23 -1.67 -3.90
N ALA A 127 -13.76 -2.10 -5.05
CA ALA A 127 -13.15 -3.13 -5.88
C ALA A 127 -11.82 -2.68 -6.51
N GLU A 128 -11.71 -1.42 -6.93
CA GLU A 128 -10.46 -0.86 -7.48
C GLU A 128 -9.39 -0.76 -6.40
N MET A 129 -9.74 -0.27 -5.21
CA MET A 129 -8.81 -0.20 -4.08
C MET A 129 -8.35 -1.60 -3.65
N ALA A 130 -9.27 -2.56 -3.53
CA ALA A 130 -8.93 -3.94 -3.20
C ALA A 130 -8.05 -4.59 -4.27
N LYS A 131 -8.28 -4.28 -5.55
CA LYS A 131 -7.42 -4.76 -6.64
C LYS A 131 -6.01 -4.17 -6.52
N ALA A 132 -5.87 -2.87 -6.27
CA ALA A 132 -4.56 -2.25 -6.08
C ALA A 132 -3.78 -2.87 -4.92
N GLN A 133 -4.44 -3.12 -3.79
CA GLN A 133 -3.83 -3.81 -2.65
C GLN A 133 -3.42 -5.25 -2.99
N GLN A 134 -4.25 -5.98 -3.72
CA GLN A 134 -3.92 -7.34 -4.16
C GLN A 134 -2.72 -7.37 -5.11
N GLU A 135 -2.66 -6.45 -6.08
CA GLU A 135 -1.51 -6.35 -6.99
C GLU A 135 -0.23 -5.91 -6.26
N THR A 136 -0.37 -5.04 -5.27
CA THR A 136 0.73 -4.67 -4.37
C THR A 136 1.29 -5.93 -3.70
N GLN A 137 0.44 -6.76 -3.10
CA GLN A 137 0.85 -7.99 -2.45
C GLN A 137 1.47 -9.00 -3.42
N ASN A 138 0.92 -9.13 -4.63
CA ASN A 138 1.47 -9.99 -5.69
C ASN A 138 2.89 -9.55 -6.05
N ARG A 139 3.09 -8.24 -6.24
CA ARG A 139 4.38 -7.64 -6.57
C ARG A 139 5.40 -7.84 -5.44
N LEU A 140 5.03 -7.58 -4.20
CA LEU A 140 5.89 -7.82 -3.03
C LEU A 140 6.28 -9.30 -2.93
N ASN A 141 5.33 -10.22 -3.11
CA ASN A 141 5.60 -11.66 -3.11
C ASN A 141 6.55 -12.07 -4.24
N ALA A 142 6.40 -11.49 -5.44
CA ALA A 142 7.30 -11.74 -6.55
C ALA A 142 8.73 -11.24 -6.25
N LEU A 143 8.88 -10.05 -5.67
CA LEU A 143 10.17 -9.49 -5.27
C LEU A 143 10.85 -10.34 -4.18
N LEU A 144 10.09 -10.79 -3.17
CA LEU A 144 10.62 -11.67 -2.13
C LEU A 144 11.11 -13.00 -2.73
N ARG A 145 10.31 -13.64 -3.58
CA ARG A 145 10.70 -14.89 -4.26
C ARG A 145 11.93 -14.72 -5.14
N ALA A 146 12.05 -13.57 -5.83
CA ALA A 146 13.21 -13.27 -6.66
C ALA A 146 14.49 -13.15 -5.81
N LYS A 147 14.41 -12.51 -4.64
CA LYS A 147 15.53 -12.41 -3.70
C LYS A 147 15.94 -13.76 -3.08
N THR A 148 15.00 -14.69 -2.93
CA THR A 148 15.28 -16.02 -2.35
C THR A 148 15.95 -16.98 -3.35
N LYS A 149 15.91 -16.72 -4.66
CA LYS A 149 16.63 -17.57 -5.63
C LYS A 149 18.15 -17.37 -5.48
N PRO A 150 18.94 -18.40 -5.13
CA PRO A 150 20.39 -18.28 -5.16
C PRO A 150 20.87 -18.07 -6.60
N ALA A 151 21.88 -17.22 -6.79
CA ALA A 151 22.42 -16.83 -8.09
C ALA A 151 23.03 -17.99 -8.93
N ASN A 152 23.07 -19.22 -8.41
CA ASN A 152 23.74 -20.38 -9.02
C ASN A 152 22.76 -21.54 -9.28
N LEU A 153 21.81 -21.37 -10.19
CA LEU A 153 21.17 -22.51 -10.86
C LEU A 153 21.62 -22.50 -12.33
N VAL A 154 22.84 -22.98 -12.55
CA VAL A 154 23.23 -23.49 -13.88
C VAL A 154 22.45 -24.79 -14.07
N MET A 155 21.39 -24.75 -14.88
CA MET A 155 20.82 -25.99 -15.42
C MET A 155 21.70 -26.41 -16.60
N VAL A 156 22.53 -27.43 -16.35
CA VAL A 156 23.14 -28.27 -17.39
C VAL A 156 22.07 -29.24 -17.89
#